data_AF-A0A545SZ34-F1
#
_entry.id   AF-A0A545SZ34-F1
#
_cell.length_a   1.000
_cell.length_b   1.000
_cell.length_c   1.000
_cell.angle_alpha   90.00
_cell.angle_beta   90.00
_cell.angle_gamma   90.00
#
_symmetry.space_group_name_H-M   'P 1'
#
loop_
_entity.id
_entity.type
_entity.pdbx_description
1 polymer ?
#
loop_
_entity_poly.entity_id
_entity_poly.type
_entity_poly.pdbx_seq_one_letter_code
_entity_poly.pdbx_strand_id
1 'polypeptide(L)' 'YNFAKRLKTLKGLTPYEYICKLWTEQTERFTLDPIHHMPGLNN' A
#
# COMPACT_ATOMS: atom_id res chain seq x y z
N TYR A 1 10.52 -11.33 -16.65
CA TYR A 1 9.91 -10.39 -15.68
C TYR A 1 8.48 -10.08 -16.15
N ASN A 2 7.46 -10.57 -15.44
CA ASN A 2 6.08 -10.69 -15.98
C ASN A 2 5.21 -9.47 -15.60
N PHE A 3 5.39 -8.36 -16.33
CA PHE A 3 4.66 -7.10 -16.12
C PHE A 3 3.16 -7.22 -16.42
N ALA A 4 2.80 -8.05 -17.41
CA ALA A 4 1.41 -8.28 -17.82
C ALA A 4 0.55 -8.87 -16.70
N LYS A 5 1.14 -9.69 -15.81
CA LYS A 5 0.43 -10.26 -14.66
C LYS A 5 0.07 -9.20 -13.61
N ARG A 6 0.93 -8.19 -13.40
CA ARG A 6 0.68 -7.06 -12.47
C ARG A 6 -0.40 -6.12 -12.99
N LEU A 7 -0.47 -5.91 -14.31
CA LEU A 7 -1.50 -5.06 -14.93
C LEU A 7 -2.91 -5.65 -14.76
N LYS A 8 -3.06 -6.99 -14.79
CA LYS A 8 -4.34 -7.66 -14.49
C LYS A 8 -4.82 -7.37 -13.07
N THR A 9 -3.92 -7.28 -12.10
CA THR A 9 -4.24 -6.98 -10.70
C THR A 9 -4.81 -5.57 -10.51
N LEU A 10 -4.38 -4.62 -11.34
CA LEU A 10 -4.88 -3.26 -11.31
C LEU A 10 -6.30 -3.13 -11.91
N LYS A 11 -6.85 -4.18 -12.55
CA LYS A 11 -8.19 -4.17 -13.16
C LYS A 11 -8.42 -2.99 -14.13
N GLY A 12 -7.37 -2.57 -14.85
CA GLY A 12 -7.43 -1.42 -15.76
C GLY A 12 -7.19 -0.06 -15.09
N LEU A 13 -6.93 -0.03 -13.78
CA LEU A 13 -6.49 1.17 -13.08
C LEU A 13 -5.00 1.44 -13.35
N THR A 14 -4.65 2.71 -13.41
CA THR A 14 -3.26 3.11 -13.29
C THR A 14 -2.74 2.80 -11.88
N PRO A 15 -1.43 2.64 -11.69
CA PRO A 15 -0.87 2.41 -10.36
C PRO A 15 -1.29 3.47 -9.33
N TYR A 16 -1.43 4.73 -9.78
CA TYR A 16 -1.86 5.83 -8.92
C TYR A 16 -3.32 5.65 -8.45
N GLU A 17 -4.24 5.37 -9.36
CA GLU A 17 -5.66 5.17 -9.02
C GLU A 17 -5.86 3.96 -8.12
N TYR A 18 -5.08 2.89 -8.33
CA TYR A 18 -5.11 1.73 -7.46
C TYR A 18 -4.70 2.07 -6.03
N ILE A 19 -3.64 2.87 -5.84
CA ILE A 19 -3.18 3.31 -4.52
C ILE A 19 -4.22 4.22 -3.85
N CYS A 20 -4.76 5.21 -4.57
CA CYS A 20 -5.80 6.09 -4.04
C CYS A 20 -7.04 5.30 -3.61
N LYS A 21 -7.49 4.34 -4.43
CA LYS A 21 -8.62 3.46 -4.10
C LYS A 21 -8.32 2.59 -2.86
N LEU A 22 -7.13 2.01 -2.79
CA LEU A 22 -6.73 1.19 -1.65
C LEU A 22 -6.67 2.02 -0.36
N TRP A 23 -6.23 3.28 -0.45
CA TRP A 23 -6.18 4.20 0.68
C TRP A 23 -7.58 4.55 1.19
N THR A 24 -8.54 4.78 0.29
CA THR A 24 -9.94 5.07 0.68
C THR A 24 -10.68 3.83 1.20
N GLU A 25 -10.41 2.65 0.66
CA GLU A 25 -11.12 1.42 1.04
C GLU A 25 -10.53 0.75 2.28
N GLN A 26 -9.23 0.93 2.51
CA GLN A 26 -8.46 0.21 3.54
C GLN A 26 -7.51 1.19 4.24
N THR A 27 -8.03 2.34 4.67
CA THR A 27 -7.26 3.35 5.39
C THR A 27 -6.57 2.75 6.62
N GLU A 28 -7.21 1.79 7.28
CA GLU A 28 -6.69 1.02 8.43
C GLU A 28 -5.35 0.32 8.15
N ARG A 29 -5.11 -0.14 6.91
CA ARG A 29 -3.85 -0.80 6.52
C ARG A 29 -2.70 0.18 6.31
N PHE A 30 -3.03 1.47 6.13
CA PHE A 30 -2.09 2.55 5.86
C PHE A 30 -1.96 3.53 7.02
N THR A 31 -2.88 3.51 7.99
CA THR A 31 -2.65 4.05 9.31
C THR A 31 -1.54 3.24 9.97
N LEU A 32 -0.34 3.82 9.98
CA LEU A 32 0.75 3.37 10.82
C LEU A 32 0.25 3.34 12.26
N ASP A 33 0.09 2.14 12.81
CA ASP A 33 -0.07 2.00 14.24
C ASP A 33 1.18 2.60 14.90
N PRO A 34 1.05 3.69 15.66
CA PRO A 34 2.21 4.40 16.22
C PRO A 34 3.03 3.51 17.17
N ILE A 35 2.46 2.39 17.62
CA ILE A 35 3.06 1.39 18.50
C ILE A 35 4.16 0.58 17.78
N HIS A 36 4.02 0.34 16.48
CA HIS A 36 4.95 -0.49 15.70
C HIS A 36 6.16 0.29 15.17
N HIS A 37 6.16 1.61 15.32
CA HIS A 37 7.16 2.51 14.75
C HIS A 37 7.97 3.28 15.80
N MET A 38 8.13 2.72 17.00
CA MET A 38 9.20 3.11 17.90
C MET A 38 10.41 2.20 17.64
N PRO A 39 11.30 2.51 16.68
CA PRO A 39 12.64 1.95 16.74
C PRO A 39 13.22 2.46 18.05
N GLY A 40 13.33 1.57 19.04
CA GLY A 40 13.99 1.90 20.29
C GLY A 40 15.33 2.55 20.00
N LEU A 41 15.73 3.51 20.84
CA LEU A 41 17.05 4.14 20.73
C LEU A 41 18.10 3.02 20.83
N ASN A 42 18.74 2.68 19.72
CA ASN A 42 19.82 1.71 19.69
C ASN A 42 20.96 2.27 20.55
N ASN A 43 21.32 1.55 21.61
CA ASN A 43 22.47 1.84 22.48
C ASN A 43 23.67 0.98 22.06
#